data_AF-A0A832GDH0-F1
#
_entry.id   AF-A0A832GDH0-F1
#
_cell.length_a   1.000
_cell.length_b   1.000
_cell.length_c   1.000
_cell.angle_alpha   90.00
_cell.angle_beta   90.00
_cell.angle_gamma   90.00
#
_symmetry.space_group_name_H-M   'P 1'
#
loop_
_entity.id
_entity.type
_entity.pdbx_description
1 polymer ?
#
loop_
_entity_poly.entity_id
_entity_poly.type
_entity_poly.pdbx_seq_one_letter_code
_entity_poly.pdbx_strand_id
1 'polypeptide(L)' 'DTWGFRASDRSWKAPSRLLADLRDVNSKGGNYLLNVGPDGQGRIPAECVRILADLGRLARQDAG' A
#
# COMPACT_ATOMS: atom_id res chain seq x y z
N ASP A 1 6.95 -13.23 3.08
CA ASP A 1 7.48 -11.89 2.72
C ASP A 1 7.64 -11.71 1.21
N THR A 2 6.53 -11.75 0.45
CA THR A 2 6.54 -11.42 -0.98
C THR A 2 5.57 -10.27 -1.25
N TRP A 3 6.01 -9.33 -2.08
CA TRP A 3 5.23 -8.13 -2.47
C TRP A 3 4.39 -8.34 -3.75
N GLY A 4 4.34 -9.57 -4.27
CA GLY A 4 3.45 -9.96 -5.36
C GLY A 4 2.17 -10.58 -4.82
N PHE A 5 1.04 -10.29 -5.46
CA PHE A 5 -0.23 -10.96 -5.19
C PHE A 5 -0.03 -12.47 -5.20
N ARG A 6 -0.14 -13.08 -4.00
CA ARG A 6 -0.18 -14.51 -3.82
C ARG A 6 -1.61 -14.79 -3.36
N ALA A 7 -2.39 -15.53 -4.15
CA ALA A 7 -3.80 -15.82 -3.84
C ALA A 7 -4.02 -16.44 -2.44
N SER A 8 -2.94 -16.97 -1.83
CA SER A 8 -2.90 -17.55 -0.48
C SER A 8 -2.33 -16.63 0.61
N ASP A 9 -1.78 -15.44 0.29
CA ASP A 9 -1.15 -14.54 1.27
C ASP A 9 -2.08 -13.36 1.55
N ARG A 10 -2.95 -13.54 2.55
CA ARG A 10 -3.87 -12.51 3.06
C ARG A 10 -3.19 -11.54 4.03
N SER A 11 -1.85 -11.50 4.08
CA SER A 11 -1.08 -10.60 4.94
C SER A 11 -1.00 -9.20 4.34
N TRP A 12 -2.16 -8.53 4.22
CA TRP A 12 -2.21 -7.14 3.77
C TRP A 12 -1.58 -6.23 4.83
N LYS A 13 -0.65 -5.38 4.42
CA LYS A 13 -0.02 -4.41 5.32
C LYS A 13 -1.04 -3.36 5.74
N ALA A 14 -1.07 -3.06 7.04
CA ALA A 14 -1.91 -1.99 7.56
C ALA A 14 -1.52 -0.63 6.93
N PRO A 15 -2.50 0.27 6.67
CA PRO A 15 -2.23 1.60 6.11
C PRO A 15 -1.20 2.41 6.92
N SER A 16 -1.21 2.29 8.25
CA SER A 16 -0.24 2.95 9.14
C SER A 16 1.20 2.48 8.91
N ARG A 17 1.40 1.18 8.65
CA ARG A 17 2.72 0.64 8.31
C ARG A 17 3.19 1.14 6.95
N LEU A 18 2.30 1.18 5.96
CA LEU A 18 2.62 1.73 4.64
C LEU A 18 2.99 3.21 4.69
N LEU A 19 2.34 4.00 5.55
CA LEU A 19 2.71 5.41 5.78
C LEU A 19 4.10 5.53 6.41
N ALA A 20 4.43 4.69 7.39
CA ALA A 20 5.76 4.67 8.00
C ALA A 20 6.85 4.32 6.97
N ASP A 21 6.62 3.30 6.13
CA ASP A 21 7.54 2.93 5.05
C ASP A 21 7.69 4.09 4.03
N LEU A 22 6.58 4.74 3.65
CA LEU A 22 6.58 5.92 2.77
C LEU A 22 7.41 7.08 3.36
N ARG A 23 7.24 7.39 4.65
CA ARG A 23 8.02 8.42 5.35
C ARG A 23 9.50 8.10 5.36
N ASP A 24 9.85 6.86 5.68
CA ASP A 24 11.25 6.42 5.74
C ASP A 24 11.94 6.59 4.37
N VAL A 25 11.28 6.15 3.29
CA VAL A 25 11.82 6.32 1.93
C VAL A 25 11.91 7.79 1.52
N ASN A 26 10.87 8.59 1.74
CA ASN A 26 10.88 10.01 1.40
C ASN A 26 11.93 10.80 2.21
N SER A 27 12.13 10.45 3.49
CA SER A 27 13.15 11.10 4.34
C SER A 27 14.58 10.89 3.82
N LYS A 28 14.78 9.85 3.01
CA LYS A 28 16.05 9.50 2.36
C LYS A 28 16.11 10.00 0.91
N GLY A 29 15.15 10.83 0.47
CA GLY A 29 15.09 11.36 -0.89
C GLY A 29 14.66 10.35 -1.95
N GLY A 30 14.10 9.20 -1.54
CA GLY A 30 13.61 8.17 -2.45
C GLY A 30 12.13 8.33 -2.82
N ASN A 31 11.66 7.48 -3.74
CA ASN A 31 10.25 7.32 -4.06
C ASN A 31 9.77 5.93 -3.64
N TYR A 32 8.62 5.84 -2.97
CA TYR A 32 8.04 4.58 -2.53
C TYR A 32 7.04 4.04 -3.56
N LEU A 33 7.43 2.99 -4.28
CA LEU A 33 6.59 2.33 -5.28
C LEU A 33 5.87 1.13 -4.67
N LEU A 34 4.55 1.24 -4.50
CA LEU A 34 3.69 0.18 -3.98
C LEU A 34 3.03 -0.62 -5.11
N ASN A 35 3.30 -1.92 -5.18
CA ASN A 35 2.71 -2.82 -6.17
C ASN A 35 1.30 -3.28 -5.77
N VAL A 36 0.43 -3.42 -6.77
CA VAL A 36 -0.89 -4.04 -6.64
C VAL A 36 -1.07 -5.06 -7.75
N GLY A 37 -1.44 -6.29 -7.39
CA GLY A 37 -1.77 -7.34 -8.35
C GLY A 37 -3.28 -7.41 -8.60
N PRO A 38 -3.74 -7.35 -9.84
CA PRO A 38 -5.11 -7.67 -10.18
C PRO A 38 -5.45 -9.14 -9.88
N ASP A 39 -6.73 -9.45 -9.68
CA ASP A 39 -7.23 -10.81 -9.56
C ASP A 39 -7.22 -11.55 -10.92
N GLY A 40 -7.67 -12.81 -10.94
CA GLY A 40 -7.72 -13.62 -12.16
C GLY A 40 -8.65 -13.07 -13.25
N GLN A 41 -9.45 -12.05 -12.96
CA GLN A 41 -10.32 -11.35 -13.90
C GLN A 41 -9.75 -9.98 -14.29
N GLY A 42 -8.53 -9.65 -13.86
CA GLY A 42 -7.87 -8.38 -14.13
C GLY A 42 -8.39 -7.22 -13.28
N ARG A 43 -9.16 -7.47 -12.21
CA ARG A 43 -9.71 -6.42 -11.34
C ARG A 43 -8.80 -6.19 -10.15
N ILE A 44 -8.66 -4.94 -9.73
CA ILE A 44 -7.96 -4.63 -8.48
C ILE A 44 -8.81 -5.14 -7.30
N PRO A 45 -8.26 -5.96 -6.38
CA PRO A 45 -9.00 -6.44 -5.23
C PRO A 45 -9.55 -5.29 -4.37
N ALA A 46 -10.79 -5.40 -3.90
CA ALA A 46 -11.45 -4.37 -3.10
C ALA A 46 -10.66 -3.99 -1.84
N GLU A 47 -9.95 -4.95 -1.25
CA GLU A 47 -9.10 -4.73 -0.08
C GLU A 47 -7.91 -3.80 -0.40
N CYS A 48 -7.30 -3.94 -1.59
CA CYS A 48 -6.26 -3.02 -2.06
C CYS A 48 -6.81 -1.60 -2.18
N VAL A 49 -8.01 -1.45 -2.75
CA VAL A 49 -8.67 -0.15 -2.91
C VAL A 49 -8.91 0.50 -1.55
N ARG A 50 -9.42 -0.26 -0.58
CA ARG A 50 -9.65 0.21 0.79
C ARG A 50 -8.36 0.68 1.45
N ILE A 51 -7.31 -0.13 1.42
CA ILE A 51 -6.01 0.19 2.03
C ILE A 51 -5.38 1.42 1.39
N LEU A 52 -5.42 1.55 0.06
CA LEU A 52 -4.91 2.72 -0.65
C LEU A 52 -5.70 3.98 -0.32
N ALA A 53 -7.02 3.88 -0.21
CA ALA A 53 -7.86 5.00 0.20
C ALA A 53 -7.56 5.45 1.64
N ASP A 54 -7.36 4.50 2.56
CA ASP A 54 -7.01 4.76 3.96
C ASP A 54 -5.62 5.41 4.06
N LEU A 55 -4.62 4.86 3.36
CA LEU A 55 -3.28 5.43 3.27
C LEU A 55 -3.32 6.86 2.72
N GLY A 56 -4.09 7.11 1.66
CA GLY A 56 -4.24 8.44 1.09
C GLY A 56 -4.90 9.44 2.04
N ARG A 57 -5.82 9.01 2.90
CA ARG A 57 -6.38 9.87 3.96
C ARG A 57 -5.34 10.21 5.01
N LEU A 58 -4.58 9.22 5.50
CA LEU A 58 -3.53 9.44 6.49
C LEU A 58 -2.39 10.33 5.95
N ALA A 59 -1.94 10.08 4.72
CA ALA A 59 -0.88 10.87 4.09
C ALA A 59 -1.27 12.35 3.91
N ARG A 60 -2.55 12.64 3.62
CA ARG A 60 -3.05 14.03 3.55
C ARG A 60 -3.08 14.71 4.92
N GLN A 61 -3.39 13.97 5.98
CA GLN A 61 -3.37 14.50 7.35
C GLN A 61 -1.94 14.75 7.85
N ASP A 62 -0.98 13.96 7.38
CA ASP A 62 0.43 14.05 7.75
C ASP A 62 1.20 15.17 7.04
N ALA A 63 0.71 15.61 5.88
CA ALA A 63 1.32 16.68 5.10
C ALA A 63 0.91 18.10 5.54
N GLY A 64 0.00 18.22 6.51
CA GLY A 64 -0.44 19.48 7.10
C GLY A 64 0.16 19.67 8.49
#